data_AF-A0A842YGV8-F1
#
_entry.id   AF-A0A842YGV8-F1
#
_cell.length_a   1.000
_cell.length_b   1.000
_cell.length_c   1.000
_cell.angle_alpha   90.00
_cell.angle_beta   90.00
_cell.angle_gamma   90.00
#
_symmetry.space_group_name_H-M   'P 1'
#
loop_
_entity.id
_entity.type
_entity.pdbx_description
1 polymer ?
#
loop_
_entity_poly.entity_id
_entity_poly.type
_entity_poly.pdbx_seq_one_letter_code
_entity_poly.pdbx_strand_id
1 'polypeptide(L)' 'MEKENAVCSRCGFGEVALVRKEMVGSGKYRKKWRCPRCSHTWETVDE' A
#
# COMPACT_ATOMS: atom_id res chain seq x y z
N MET A 1 -14.20 -6.58 -3.55
CA MET A 1 -13.42 -5.38 -3.19
C MET A 1 -12.33 -5.86 -2.24
N GLU A 2 -11.15 -6.15 -2.77
CA GLU A 2 -10.01 -6.67 -2.00
C GLU A 2 -9.57 -5.58 -1.01
N LYS A 3 -9.97 -5.73 0.26
CA LYS A 3 -9.46 -4.91 1.35
C LYS A 3 -8.08 -5.46 1.70
N GLU A 4 -7.08 -5.07 0.93
CA GLU A 4 -5.70 -5.18 1.38
C GLU A 4 -5.56 -4.30 2.62
N ASN A 5 -5.57 -4.92 3.80
CA ASN A 5 -5.40 -4.26 5.09
C ASN A 5 -3.93 -3.78 5.22
N ALA A 6 -3.52 -2.83 4.41
CA ALA A 6 -2.25 -2.15 4.55
C ALA A 6 -2.36 -1.22 5.78
N VAL A 7 -1.74 -1.60 6.89
CA VAL A 7 -1.69 -0.76 8.10
C VAL A 7 -0.41 0.06 8.10
N CYS A 8 -0.52 1.35 8.42
CA CYS A 8 0.65 2.20 8.56
C CYS A 8 1.47 1.81 9.79
N SER A 9 2.70 1.31 9.59
CA SER A 9 3.61 0.90 10.65
C SER A 9 4.07 2.03 11.58
N ARG A 10 3.91 3.30 11.18
CA ARG A 10 4.31 4.45 12.01
C ARG A 10 3.28 4.91 13.03
N CYS A 11 1.99 4.81 12.70
CA CYS A 11 0.93 5.36 13.52
C CYS A 11 -0.23 4.40 13.79
N GLY A 12 -0.16 3.18 13.25
CA GLY A 12 -1.19 2.15 13.41
C GLY A 12 -2.48 2.43 12.62
N PHE A 13 -2.52 3.47 11.79
CA PHE A 13 -3.73 3.80 11.02
C PHE A 13 -3.97 2.77 9.90
N GLY A 14 -5.15 2.16 9.88
CA GLY A 14 -5.50 1.07 8.95
C GLY A 14 -6.14 1.50 7.63
N GLU A 15 -6.69 2.71 7.54
CA GLU A 15 -7.32 3.22 6.31
C GLU A 15 -6.31 4.02 5.49
N VAL A 16 -5.39 3.31 4.85
CA VAL A 16 -4.30 3.91 4.07
C VAL A 16 -4.70 3.98 2.60
N ALA A 17 -4.16 4.95 1.86
CA ALA A 17 -4.49 5.17 0.46
C ALA A 17 -3.49 4.44 -0.46
N LEU A 18 -4.00 3.68 -1.44
CA LEU A 18 -3.20 3.19 -2.55
C LEU A 18 -2.97 4.33 -3.54
N VAL A 19 -1.70 4.72 -3.72
CA VAL A 19 -1.29 5.86 -4.56
C VAL A 19 -0.86 5.41 -5.95
N ARG A 20 -0.29 4.20 -6.07
CA ARG A 20 0.18 3.65 -7.34
C ARG A 20 0.08 2.13 -7.32
N LYS A 21 -0.29 1.53 -8.44
CA LYS A 21 -0.22 0.08 -8.68
C LYS A 21 0.41 -0.14 -10.04
N GLU A 22 1.53 -0.87 -10.07
CA GLU A 22 2.31 -1.13 -11.28
C GLU A 22 2.56 -2.62 -11.42
N MET A 23 2.37 -3.16 -12.61
CA MET A 23 2.74 -4.54 -12.91
C MET A 23 4.25 -4.61 -13.12
N VAL A 24 4.93 -5.50 -12.40
CA VAL A 24 6.41 -5.62 -12.43
C VAL A 24 6.90 -6.97 -12.98
N GLY A 25 5.99 -7.89 -13.32
CA GLY A 25 6.30 -9.20 -13.90
C GLY A 25 5.08 -10.12 -13.88
N SER A 26 5.27 -11.40 -14.25
CA SER A 26 4.25 -12.46 -14.34
C SER A 26 3.29 -12.51 -13.14
N GLY A 27 2.21 -11.74 -13.17
CA GLY A 27 1.21 -11.67 -12.11
C GLY A 27 1.56 -10.77 -10.91
N LYS A 28 2.79 -10.25 -10.82
CA LYS A 28 3.24 -9.46 -9.65
C LYS A 28 2.93 -7.98 -9.79
N TYR A 29 2.44 -7.38 -8.71
CA TYR A 29 2.13 -5.95 -8.65
C TYR A 29 2.93 -5.25 -7.57
N ARG A 30 3.63 -4.19 -7.94
CA ARG A 30 4.20 -3.23 -7.00
C ARG A 30 3.13 -2.18 -6.66
N LYS A 31 2.78 -2.10 -5.38
CA LYS A 31 1.77 -1.19 -4.85
C LYS A 31 2.47 -0.14 -3.98
N LYS A 32 2.10 1.13 -4.14
CA LYS A 32 2.61 2.25 -3.33
C LYS A 32 1.47 2.79 -2.48
N TRP A 33 1.71 2.89 -1.18
CA TRP A 33 0.71 3.28 -0.18
C TRP A 33 1.11 4.59 0.49
N ARG A 34 0.12 5.36 0.93
CA ARG A 34 0.31 6.57 1.74
C ARG A 34 -0.67 6.61 2.88
N CYS A 35 -0.16 6.86 4.08
CA CYS A 35 -0.98 7.11 5.26
C CYS A 35 -1.47 8.57 5.25
N PRO A 36 -2.79 8.83 5.29
CA PRO A 36 -3.31 10.20 5.33
C PRO A 36 -3.04 10.92 6.67
N ARG A 37 -2.78 10.18 7.75
CA ARG A 37 -2.54 10.75 9.10
C ARG A 37 -1.14 11.30 9.28
N CYS A 38 -0.12 10.49 8.99
CA CYS A 38 1.28 10.85 9.21
C CYS A 38 2.06 11.11 7.92
N SER A 39 1.38 11.07 6.76
CA SER A 39 1.99 11.19 5.43
C SER A 39 3.10 10.18 5.11
N HIS A 40 3.26 9.13 5.94
CA HIS A 40 4.20 8.06 5.65
C HIS A 40 3.81 7.34 4.37
N THR A 41 4.81 7.02 3.54
CA THR A 41 4.63 6.38 2.24
C THR A 41 5.53 5.16 2.18
N TRP A 42 5.02 4.04 1.68
CA TRP A 42 5.77 2.78 1.55
C TRP A 42 5.29 2.00 0.32
N GLU A 43 6.01 0.92 0.00
CA GLU A 43 5.72 0.07 -1.15
C GLU A 43 5.60 -1.38 -0.70
N THR A 44 4.71 -2.13 -1.34
CA THR A 44 4.58 -3.58 -1.18
C THR A 44 4.60 -4.24 -2.55
N VAL A 45 5.01 -5.50 -2.61
CA VAL A 45 4.92 -6.32 -3.83
C VAL A 45 3.96 -7.45 -3.53
N ASP A 46 2.90 -7.53 -4.34
CA ASP A 46 1.97 -8.66 -4.37
C ASP A 46 2.58 -9.76 -5.24
N GLU A 47 2.62 -10.99 -4.74
CA GLU A 47 3.08 -12.17 -5.47
C GLU A 47 1.94 -12.93 -6.14
#